data_AF-A0A850AVA4-F1
#
_entry.id   AF-A0A850AVA4-F1
#
_cell.length_a   1.000
_cell.length_b   1.000
_cell.length_c   1.000
_cell.angle_alpha   90.00
_cell.angle_beta   90.00
_cell.angle_gamma   90.00
#
_symmetry.space_group_name_H-M   'P 1'
#
loop_
_entity.id
_entity.type
_entity.pdbx_description
1 polymer ?
#
loop_
_entity_poly.entity_id
_entity_poly.type
_entity_poly.pdbx_seq_one_letter_code
_entity_poly.pdbx_strand_id
1 'polypeptide(L)'
;MVRPFRLLPVLVWLIAESASATAQPEDLQKLFKTELGLAATKLKLKPDSLDDDVGLAVVCSGVSWRPSAGGFELFTGAGSRLAYTGWQGRYQGWQAARSSRDELARFAFAFSLVVSPGGAREEVRQEAYADVDRYGDGWTRVLVGVMGADDRIPFLHTLAYSAADLLVLRADPRDFPLFVSMAGSADKYLKSRGITALGVLCWTERPTWKSSIVGFRFEPGDVAISARLRSMCHELIVDAADDRSYRVRAAAALAMGMAGFDDAPERLQRLLRDKAYLSYAGSEKGIRQIVFPVRATAAAALQRFGYPATAGGGVLRDKELKAATRGGKDVTHDTKGLKRGMSSDIRFHNWEW
;
A
#
# COMPACT_ATOMS: atom_id res chain seq x y z
N MET A 1 9.07 14.36 6.60
CA MET A 1 10.03 13.57 7.39
C MET A 1 9.22 12.48 8.07
N VAL A 2 9.28 11.26 7.52
CA VAL A 2 8.64 10.08 8.13
C VAL A 2 9.54 9.65 9.28
N ARG A 3 9.00 9.34 10.47
CA ARG A 3 9.78 8.70 11.53
C ARG A 3 9.94 7.22 11.18
N PRO A 4 11.12 6.60 11.31
CA PRO A 4 11.32 5.20 10.95
C PRO A 4 10.31 4.32 11.69
N PHE A 5 9.68 3.39 10.96
CA PHE A 5 8.59 2.56 11.45
C PHE A 5 9.13 1.48 12.38
N ARG A 6 9.30 1.82 13.66
CA ARG A 6 9.64 0.87 14.70
C ARG A 6 8.43 -0.03 14.98
N LEU A 7 8.50 -1.26 14.47
CA LEU A 7 7.68 -2.37 14.95
C LEU A 7 7.81 -2.45 16.48
N LEU A 8 6.68 -2.40 17.19
CA LEU A 8 6.66 -2.77 18.60
C LEU A 8 6.86 -4.28 18.72
N PRO A 9 7.55 -4.79 19.75
CA PRO A 9 7.77 -6.22 19.93
C PRO A 9 6.49 -6.93 20.41
N VAL A 10 5.56 -7.15 19.47
CA VAL A 10 4.30 -7.93 19.65
C VAL A 10 4.48 -9.34 19.05
N LEU A 11 5.72 -9.84 19.01
CA LEU A 11 6.18 -10.86 18.07
C LEU A 11 6.64 -12.15 18.80
N VAL A 12 5.72 -12.75 19.57
CA VAL A 12 5.94 -14.03 20.28
C VAL A 12 4.74 -14.99 20.20
N TRP A 13 3.58 -14.57 19.67
CA TRP A 13 2.36 -15.38 19.66
C TRP A 13 1.64 -15.39 18.30
N LEU A 14 0.97 -16.52 18.01
CA LEU A 14 0.20 -16.82 16.79
C LEU A 14 1.01 -17.06 15.50
N ILE A 15 1.82 -18.13 15.48
CA ILE A 15 2.15 -18.86 14.25
C ILE A 15 1.94 -20.36 14.51
N ALA A 16 0.73 -20.87 14.28
CA ALA A 16 0.41 -22.28 14.50
C ALA A 16 -0.85 -22.81 13.75
N GLU A 17 -1.28 -22.23 12.62
CA GLU A 17 -2.40 -22.77 11.84
C GLU A 17 -2.49 -22.20 10.41
N SER A 18 -1.93 -22.93 9.42
CA SER A 18 -2.35 -22.95 7.99
C SER A 18 -1.29 -23.66 7.14
N ALA A 19 -1.50 -24.94 6.78
CA ALA A 19 -0.58 -25.71 5.94
C ALA A 19 -1.26 -26.11 4.61
N SER A 20 -1.27 -25.20 3.64
CA SER A 20 -1.63 -25.50 2.25
C SER A 20 -0.39 -25.86 1.45
N ALA A 21 -0.45 -26.94 0.67
CA ALA A 21 0.69 -27.46 -0.10
C ALA A 21 0.94 -26.68 -1.39
N THR A 22 1.42 -25.44 -1.27
CA THR A 22 2.07 -24.74 -2.38
C THR A 22 3.48 -25.32 -2.64
N ALA A 23 4.05 -25.04 -3.82
CA ALA A 23 5.47 -25.28 -4.03
C ALA A 23 6.29 -24.49 -3.00
N GLN A 24 7.38 -25.07 -2.48
CA GLN A 24 8.19 -24.36 -1.48
C GLN A 24 8.72 -23.05 -2.08
N PRO A 25 8.49 -21.89 -1.44
CA PRO A 25 8.86 -20.59 -2.00
C PRO A 25 10.37 -20.49 -2.16
N GLU A 26 10.80 -19.78 -3.20
CA GLU A 26 12.23 -19.57 -3.43
C GLU A 26 12.84 -18.72 -2.30
N ASP A 27 13.94 -19.20 -1.70
CA ASP A 27 14.59 -18.55 -0.56
C ASP A 27 15.45 -17.35 -1.02
N LEU A 28 14.95 -16.13 -0.78
CA LEU A 28 15.68 -14.89 -1.06
C LEU A 28 16.95 -14.69 -0.22
N GLN A 29 17.01 -15.21 1.02
CA GLN A 29 18.23 -15.11 1.83
C GLN A 29 19.34 -16.00 1.25
N LYS A 30 18.97 -17.17 0.71
CA LYS A 30 19.89 -18.04 -0.04
C LYS A 30 20.30 -17.43 -1.39
N LEU A 31 19.36 -16.82 -2.12
CA LEU A 31 19.65 -16.16 -3.40
C LEU A 31 20.64 -14.99 -3.22
N PHE A 32 20.35 -14.05 -2.31
CA PHE A 32 21.15 -12.84 -2.08
C PHE A 32 22.23 -13.01 -1.00
N LYS A 33 22.68 -14.25 -0.70
CA LYS A 33 23.57 -14.55 0.43
C LYS A 33 24.88 -13.75 0.41
N THR A 34 25.46 -13.56 -0.76
CA THR A 34 26.73 -12.82 -0.93
C THR A 34 26.51 -11.32 -0.74
N GLU A 35 25.42 -10.80 -1.30
CA GLU A 35 25.04 -9.40 -1.30
C GLU A 35 24.68 -8.95 0.12
N LEU A 36 24.03 -9.81 0.90
CA LEU A 36 23.68 -9.59 2.32
C LEU A 36 24.94 -9.34 3.15
N GLY A 37 25.94 -10.21 3.03
CA GLY A 37 27.23 -10.07 3.73
C GLY A 37 28.04 -8.83 3.33
N LEU A 38 27.70 -8.18 2.21
CA LEU A 38 28.36 -6.98 1.71
C LEU A 38 27.51 -5.70 1.86
N ALA A 39 26.22 -5.81 2.20
CA ALA A 39 25.23 -4.73 2.11
C ALA A 39 25.63 -3.46 2.88
N ALA A 40 25.90 -3.60 4.18
CA ALA A 40 26.30 -2.47 5.04
C ALA A 40 27.62 -1.84 4.56
N THR A 41 28.63 -2.66 4.25
CA THR A 41 29.95 -2.22 3.77
C THR A 41 29.86 -1.42 2.47
N LYS A 42 29.05 -1.88 1.50
CA LYS A 42 28.83 -1.18 0.22
C LYS A 42 28.12 0.17 0.41
N LEU A 43 27.21 0.27 1.38
CA LEU A 43 26.54 1.51 1.77
C LEU A 43 27.37 2.40 2.72
N LYS A 44 28.57 1.98 3.13
CA LYS A 44 29.42 2.66 4.14
C LYS A 44 28.74 2.81 5.52
N LEU A 45 27.87 1.87 5.86
CA LEU A 45 27.20 1.75 7.15
C LEU A 45 28.00 0.82 8.08
N LYS A 46 27.67 0.80 9.37
CA LYS A 46 28.22 -0.21 10.31
C LYS A 46 27.58 -1.57 10.01
N PRO A 47 28.29 -2.70 10.18
CA PRO A 47 27.72 -4.04 9.96
C PRO A 47 26.37 -4.22 10.67
N ASP A 48 26.34 -3.94 11.97
CA ASP A 48 25.17 -4.16 12.86
C ASP A 48 24.14 -3.01 12.81
N SER A 49 24.08 -2.26 11.69
CA SER A 49 23.16 -1.12 11.54
C SER A 49 22.07 -1.27 10.47
N LEU A 50 21.97 -2.48 9.91
CA LEU A 50 20.82 -2.99 9.18
C LEU A 50 20.26 -4.16 9.99
N ASP A 51 18.96 -4.16 10.28
CA ASP A 51 18.25 -5.39 10.68
C ASP A 51 18.08 -6.33 9.46
N ASP A 52 17.75 -7.60 9.70
CA ASP A 52 17.67 -8.63 8.65
C ASP A 52 16.71 -8.27 7.51
N ASP A 53 15.57 -7.63 7.81
CA ASP A 53 14.55 -7.30 6.80
C ASP A 53 14.97 -6.07 5.99
N VAL A 54 15.49 -5.02 6.65
CA VAL A 54 16.08 -3.86 5.97
C VAL A 54 17.32 -4.27 5.16
N GLY A 55 18.12 -5.21 5.65
CA GLY A 55 19.25 -5.81 4.94
C GLY A 55 18.81 -6.54 3.67
N LEU A 56 17.76 -7.37 3.78
CA LEU A 56 17.13 -8.04 2.64
C LEU A 56 16.56 -7.01 1.63
N ALA A 57 15.89 -5.97 2.11
CA ALA A 57 15.40 -4.89 1.25
C ALA A 57 16.51 -4.11 0.54
N VAL A 58 17.67 -3.91 1.17
CA VAL A 58 18.84 -3.27 0.56
C VAL A 58 19.41 -4.08 -0.60
N VAL A 59 19.47 -5.41 -0.48
CA VAL A 59 20.02 -6.28 -1.54
C VAL A 59 19.02 -6.55 -2.65
N CYS A 60 17.76 -6.84 -2.30
CA CYS A 60 16.69 -7.11 -3.24
C CYS A 60 16.25 -5.87 -4.04
N SER A 61 16.42 -4.66 -3.49
CA SER A 61 16.23 -3.41 -4.24
C SER A 61 17.37 -3.08 -5.21
N GLY A 62 18.49 -3.82 -5.14
CA GLY A 62 19.71 -3.57 -5.90
C GLY A 62 20.58 -2.43 -5.36
N VAL A 63 20.20 -1.75 -4.26
CA VAL A 63 20.77 -0.43 -3.91
C VAL A 63 22.23 -0.50 -3.44
N SER A 64 22.66 -1.64 -2.88
CA SER A 64 24.05 -1.88 -2.45
C SER A 64 25.00 -2.32 -3.57
N TRP A 65 24.49 -2.87 -4.68
CA TRP A 65 25.32 -3.54 -5.69
C TRP A 65 25.09 -3.08 -7.14
N ARG A 66 24.01 -2.35 -7.42
CA ARG A 66 23.66 -1.71 -8.71
C ARG A 66 23.65 -2.67 -9.92
N PRO A 67 22.63 -3.55 -10.03
CA PRO A 67 22.49 -4.42 -11.19
C PRO A 67 22.45 -3.66 -12.52
N SER A 68 23.07 -4.27 -13.53
CA SER A 68 22.84 -3.99 -14.93
C SER A 68 22.68 -5.31 -15.69
N ALA A 69 21.79 -5.35 -16.67
CA ALA A 69 21.49 -6.54 -17.46
C ALA A 69 21.22 -6.13 -18.91
N GLY A 70 21.83 -6.82 -19.88
CA GLY A 70 21.71 -6.49 -21.31
C GLY A 70 22.16 -5.07 -21.70
N GLY A 71 22.99 -4.42 -20.87
CA GLY A 71 23.40 -3.02 -21.04
C GLY A 71 22.45 -1.99 -20.40
N PHE A 72 21.34 -2.42 -19.80
CA PHE A 72 20.42 -1.55 -19.06
C PHE A 72 20.80 -1.50 -17.57
N GLU A 73 20.98 -0.31 -17.00
CA GLU A 73 21.22 -0.12 -15.56
C GLU A 73 19.89 -0.04 -14.78
N LEU A 74 19.86 -0.55 -13.54
CA LEU A 74 18.68 -0.39 -12.68
C LEU A 74 18.52 1.04 -12.13
N PHE A 75 19.62 1.77 -11.95
CA PHE A 75 19.65 3.07 -11.29
C PHE A 75 20.32 4.14 -12.15
N THR A 76 19.87 5.38 -11.99
CA THR A 76 20.58 6.59 -12.40
C THR A 76 21.16 7.31 -11.18
N GLY A 77 22.26 8.03 -11.39
CA GLY A 77 22.85 8.93 -10.39
C GLY A 77 23.60 8.22 -9.25
N ALA A 78 23.80 8.95 -8.15
CA ALA A 78 24.55 8.47 -7.00
C ALA A 78 24.18 9.22 -5.70
N GLY A 79 24.46 8.58 -4.56
CA GLY A 79 24.20 9.16 -3.23
C GLY A 79 22.73 9.56 -3.07
N SER A 80 22.50 10.77 -2.55
CA SER A 80 21.16 11.35 -2.38
C SER A 80 20.41 11.66 -3.69
N ARG A 81 21.07 11.52 -4.86
CA ARG A 81 20.45 11.63 -6.19
C ARG A 81 20.18 10.28 -6.86
N LEU A 82 20.37 9.17 -6.14
CA LEU A 82 20.08 7.83 -6.67
C LEU A 82 18.57 7.68 -6.91
N ALA A 83 18.19 7.19 -8.09
CA ALA A 83 16.81 6.90 -8.45
C ALA A 83 16.76 5.77 -9.49
N TYR A 84 15.66 5.01 -9.55
CA TYR A 84 15.46 4.03 -10.61
C TYR A 84 15.48 4.66 -12.01
N THR A 85 15.98 3.91 -13.01
CA THR A 85 15.89 4.28 -14.44
C THR A 85 14.44 4.36 -14.92
N GLY A 86 14.23 4.88 -16.14
CA GLY A 86 12.91 4.87 -16.80
C GLY A 86 12.34 3.45 -16.87
N TRP A 87 11.01 3.32 -16.73
CA TRP A 87 10.37 1.99 -16.62
C TRP A 87 10.64 1.10 -17.84
N GLN A 88 10.80 1.68 -19.04
CA GLN A 88 11.15 0.97 -20.26
C GLN A 88 12.52 0.30 -20.13
N GLY A 89 13.54 1.03 -19.67
CA GLY A 89 14.89 0.49 -19.47
C GLY A 89 14.92 -0.60 -18.39
N ARG A 90 14.10 -0.47 -17.35
CA ARG A 90 13.98 -1.51 -16.29
C ARG A 90 13.24 -2.75 -16.77
N TYR A 91 12.23 -2.58 -17.63
CA TYR A 91 11.57 -3.69 -18.31
C TYR A 91 12.53 -4.42 -19.27
N GLN A 92 13.35 -3.68 -20.03
CA GLN A 92 14.35 -4.25 -20.92
C GLN A 92 15.46 -4.97 -20.14
N GLY A 93 15.97 -4.39 -19.05
CA GLY A 93 16.92 -5.03 -18.14
C GLY A 93 16.35 -6.30 -17.48
N TRP A 94 15.08 -6.27 -17.05
CA TRP A 94 14.38 -7.44 -16.52
C TRP A 94 14.29 -8.59 -17.54
N GLN A 95 13.86 -8.30 -18.77
CA GLN A 95 13.76 -9.31 -19.83
C GLN A 95 15.13 -9.84 -20.25
N ALA A 96 16.17 -9.00 -20.24
CA ALA A 96 17.55 -9.43 -20.46
C ALA A 96 18.01 -10.39 -19.36
N ALA A 97 17.77 -10.06 -18.08
CA ALA A 97 18.10 -10.91 -16.94
C ALA A 97 17.36 -12.26 -16.96
N ARG A 98 16.06 -12.26 -17.31
CA ARG A 98 15.27 -13.50 -17.56
C ARG A 98 15.90 -14.35 -18.67
N SER A 99 16.36 -13.74 -19.76
CA SER A 99 16.99 -14.44 -20.88
C SER A 99 18.37 -15.02 -20.53
N SER A 100 19.16 -14.32 -19.70
CA SER A 100 20.49 -14.78 -19.25
C SER A 100 20.44 -15.69 -18.02
N ARG A 101 19.27 -15.88 -17.39
CA ARG A 101 19.08 -16.57 -16.10
C ARG A 101 19.87 -15.93 -14.94
N ASP A 102 20.02 -14.61 -14.97
CA ASP A 102 20.54 -13.84 -13.84
C ASP A 102 19.38 -13.57 -12.86
N GLU A 103 19.14 -14.51 -11.94
CA GLU A 103 18.03 -14.42 -10.99
C GLU A 103 18.18 -13.26 -9.99
N LEU A 104 19.42 -12.82 -9.68
CA LEU A 104 19.69 -11.66 -8.83
C LEU A 104 19.24 -10.36 -9.51
N ALA A 105 19.68 -10.14 -10.75
CA ALA A 105 19.27 -8.97 -11.52
C ALA A 105 17.78 -9.03 -11.86
N ARG A 106 17.27 -10.22 -12.24
CA ARG A 106 15.85 -10.46 -12.54
C ARG A 106 14.95 -10.02 -11.38
N PHE A 107 15.22 -10.48 -10.16
CA PHE A 107 14.45 -10.06 -8.99
C PHE A 107 14.54 -8.54 -8.79
N ALA A 108 15.74 -7.96 -8.80
CA ALA A 108 15.92 -6.53 -8.52
C ALA A 108 15.24 -5.62 -9.55
N PHE A 109 15.27 -6.00 -10.83
CA PHE A 109 14.53 -5.30 -11.89
C PHE A 109 13.01 -5.50 -11.75
N ALA A 110 12.52 -6.72 -11.52
CA ALA A 110 11.09 -7.00 -11.31
C ALA A 110 10.53 -6.24 -10.10
N PHE A 111 11.19 -6.36 -8.94
CA PHE A 111 10.90 -5.61 -7.72
C PHE A 111 10.71 -4.12 -8.00
N SER A 112 11.63 -3.50 -8.75
CA SER A 112 11.58 -2.08 -9.06
C SER A 112 10.34 -1.69 -9.87
N LEU A 113 9.89 -2.55 -10.80
CA LEU A 113 8.71 -2.33 -11.63
C LEU A 113 7.42 -2.44 -10.81
N VAL A 114 7.47 -3.16 -9.68
CA VAL A 114 6.35 -3.37 -8.76
C VAL A 114 6.26 -2.27 -7.69
N VAL A 115 7.38 -1.88 -7.04
CA VAL A 115 7.39 -0.79 -6.04
C VAL A 115 7.44 0.61 -6.63
N SER A 116 7.80 0.73 -7.91
CA SER A 116 7.92 2.00 -8.63
C SER A 116 7.61 1.84 -10.14
N PRO A 117 6.40 1.37 -10.53
CA PRO A 117 5.99 1.27 -11.93
C PRO A 117 6.12 2.58 -12.73
N GLY A 118 5.81 3.72 -12.12
CA GLY A 118 5.81 5.02 -12.78
C GLY A 118 4.80 5.09 -13.93
N GLY A 119 5.26 4.88 -15.16
CA GLY A 119 4.44 4.88 -16.38
C GLY A 119 4.29 3.51 -17.05
N ALA A 120 4.67 2.41 -16.37
CA ALA A 120 4.54 1.06 -16.90
C ALA A 120 3.07 0.70 -17.19
N ARG A 121 2.83 -0.02 -18.30
CA ARG A 121 1.52 -0.57 -18.65
C ARG A 121 1.12 -1.69 -17.69
N GLU A 122 -0.17 -1.92 -17.52
CA GLU A 122 -0.68 -2.85 -16.51
C GLU A 122 -0.15 -4.27 -16.65
N GLU A 123 -0.06 -4.78 -17.87
CA GLU A 123 0.40 -6.15 -18.15
C GLU A 123 1.85 -6.34 -17.66
N VAL A 124 2.69 -5.32 -17.87
CA VAL A 124 4.09 -5.30 -17.40
C VAL A 124 4.17 -5.31 -15.87
N ARG A 125 3.20 -4.67 -15.18
CA ARG A 125 3.14 -4.67 -13.72
C ARG A 125 2.70 -6.02 -13.18
N GLN A 126 1.71 -6.64 -13.82
CA GLN A 126 1.20 -7.97 -13.44
C GLN A 126 2.24 -9.07 -13.69
N GLU A 127 2.92 -9.10 -14.83
CA GLU A 127 4.00 -10.07 -15.05
C GLU A 127 5.16 -9.86 -14.05
N ALA A 128 5.58 -8.62 -13.78
CA ALA A 128 6.66 -8.33 -12.85
C ALA A 128 6.27 -8.66 -11.39
N TYR A 129 5.01 -8.46 -11.01
CA TYR A 129 4.46 -8.87 -9.73
C TYR A 129 4.48 -10.40 -9.59
N ALA A 130 3.98 -11.13 -10.58
CA ALA A 130 4.00 -12.59 -10.58
C ALA A 130 5.43 -13.16 -10.50
N ASP A 131 6.43 -12.45 -11.03
CA ASP A 131 7.83 -12.88 -10.99
C ASP A 131 8.46 -12.74 -9.59
N VAL A 132 8.10 -11.70 -8.81
CA VAL A 132 8.54 -11.56 -7.41
C VAL A 132 7.66 -12.33 -6.41
N ASP A 133 6.44 -12.72 -6.78
CA ASP A 133 5.54 -13.44 -5.87
C ASP A 133 5.95 -14.92 -5.65
N ARG A 134 6.76 -15.48 -6.55
CA ARG A 134 7.39 -16.82 -6.42
C ARG A 134 8.23 -17.00 -5.13
N TYR A 135 8.61 -15.89 -4.49
CA TYR A 135 9.44 -15.86 -3.29
C TYR A 135 8.62 -15.76 -1.99
N GLY A 136 7.28 -15.71 -2.08
CA GLY A 136 6.35 -15.82 -0.95
C GLY A 136 6.69 -14.90 0.23
N ASP A 137 6.86 -15.50 1.41
CA ASP A 137 7.15 -14.82 2.67
C ASP A 137 8.43 -13.96 2.61
N GLY A 138 9.42 -14.38 1.81
CA GLY A 138 10.62 -13.58 1.56
C GLY A 138 10.29 -12.24 0.89
N TRP A 139 9.30 -12.22 -0.01
CA TRP A 139 8.84 -11.00 -0.67
C TRP A 139 8.12 -10.07 0.33
N THR A 140 7.30 -10.60 1.23
CA THR A 140 6.75 -9.81 2.36
C THR A 140 7.84 -9.22 3.25
N ARG A 141 8.88 -9.98 3.61
CA ARG A 141 10.01 -9.47 4.43
C ARG A 141 10.77 -8.32 3.75
N VAL A 142 10.97 -8.38 2.44
CA VAL A 142 11.53 -7.25 1.66
C VAL A 142 10.64 -6.01 1.79
N LEU A 143 9.32 -6.14 1.71
CA LEU A 143 8.38 -5.02 1.85
C LEU A 143 8.41 -4.42 3.27
N VAL A 144 8.51 -5.25 4.31
CA VAL A 144 8.71 -4.81 5.70
C VAL A 144 10.02 -4.03 5.83
N GLY A 145 11.12 -4.54 5.26
CA GLY A 145 12.41 -3.84 5.22
C GLY A 145 12.37 -2.50 4.49
N VAL A 146 11.61 -2.39 3.38
CA VAL A 146 11.39 -1.10 2.69
C VAL A 146 10.64 -0.10 3.58
N MET A 147 9.76 -0.55 4.48
CA MET A 147 9.09 0.30 5.48
C MET A 147 9.96 0.63 6.70
N GLY A 148 10.86 -0.27 7.10
CA GLY A 148 11.79 -0.05 8.20
C GLY A 148 12.96 0.87 7.85
N ALA A 149 13.36 0.89 6.57
CA ALA A 149 14.51 1.65 6.06
C ALA A 149 14.46 3.15 6.39
N ASP A 150 15.55 3.66 6.97
CA ASP A 150 15.70 5.09 7.30
C ASP A 150 16.34 5.93 6.18
N ASP A 151 16.48 7.23 6.43
CA ASP A 151 16.96 8.21 5.46
C ASP A 151 18.46 8.11 5.13
N ARG A 152 19.23 7.33 5.90
CA ARG A 152 20.64 7.01 5.62
C ARG A 152 20.77 5.99 4.48
N ILE A 153 19.76 5.16 4.26
CA ILE A 153 19.70 4.23 3.12
C ILE A 153 19.19 5.02 1.90
N PRO A 154 20.02 5.20 0.84
CA PRO A 154 19.65 6.05 -0.29
C PRO A 154 18.38 5.54 -0.97
N PHE A 155 17.44 6.44 -1.24
CA PHE A 155 16.20 6.21 -1.99
C PHE A 155 15.18 5.21 -1.39
N LEU A 156 15.60 4.15 -0.68
CA LEU A 156 14.75 3.05 -0.21
C LEU A 156 13.57 3.52 0.66
N HIS A 157 13.83 4.40 1.63
CA HIS A 157 12.81 5.02 2.50
C HIS A 157 11.72 5.79 1.72
N THR A 158 11.97 6.21 0.46
CA THR A 158 10.97 6.88 -0.37
C THR A 158 9.93 5.92 -0.96
N LEU A 159 10.19 4.60 -0.88
CA LEU A 159 9.30 3.52 -1.33
C LEU A 159 8.44 2.95 -0.19
N ALA A 160 8.60 3.39 1.07
CA ALA A 160 7.88 2.85 2.23
C ALA A 160 6.34 2.85 2.05
N TYR A 161 5.79 3.85 1.35
CA TYR A 161 4.35 3.90 1.06
C TYR A 161 3.94 3.00 -0.11
N SER A 162 4.83 2.78 -1.09
CA SER A 162 4.64 1.76 -2.12
C SER A 162 4.62 0.35 -1.52
N ALA A 163 5.51 0.09 -0.56
CA ALA A 163 5.56 -1.17 0.14
C ALA A 163 4.31 -1.39 1.02
N ALA A 164 3.86 -0.35 1.73
CA ALA A 164 2.59 -0.37 2.45
C ALA A 164 1.37 -0.60 1.54
N ASP A 165 1.37 -0.06 0.31
CA ASP A 165 0.32 -0.36 -0.68
C ASP A 165 0.34 -1.83 -1.09
N LEU A 166 1.53 -2.37 -1.45
CA LEU A 166 1.71 -3.75 -1.88
C LEU A 166 1.38 -4.78 -0.78
N LEU A 167 1.70 -4.47 0.47
CA LEU A 167 1.33 -5.30 1.64
C LEU A 167 -0.19 -5.38 1.83
N VAL A 168 -0.96 -4.34 1.48
CA VAL A 168 -2.43 -4.41 1.49
C VAL A 168 -2.98 -5.15 0.26
N LEU A 169 -2.34 -5.01 -0.91
CA LEU A 169 -2.73 -5.77 -2.12
C LEU A 169 -2.57 -7.29 -1.94
N ARG A 170 -1.71 -7.73 -1.03
CA ARG A 170 -1.33 -9.13 -0.81
C ARG A 170 -1.72 -9.69 0.57
N ALA A 171 -2.65 -9.03 1.27
CA ALA A 171 -2.88 -9.23 2.69
C ALA A 171 -3.17 -10.69 3.08
N ASP A 172 -2.26 -11.29 3.84
CA ASP A 172 -2.28 -12.69 4.28
C ASP A 172 -2.57 -12.77 5.80
N PRO A 173 -3.31 -13.77 6.32
CA PRO A 173 -3.55 -13.95 7.76
C PRO A 173 -2.29 -13.98 8.62
N ARG A 174 -1.18 -14.48 8.08
CA ARG A 174 0.13 -14.56 8.75
C ARG A 174 0.73 -13.16 9.01
N ASP A 175 0.38 -12.19 8.17
CA ASP A 175 0.77 -10.78 8.29
C ASP A 175 -0.18 -9.96 9.19
N PHE A 176 -1.19 -10.58 9.83
CA PHE A 176 -2.09 -9.90 10.76
C PHE A 176 -1.37 -9.04 11.83
N PRO A 177 -0.29 -9.50 12.52
CA PRO A 177 0.43 -8.67 13.49
C PRO A 177 1.06 -7.42 12.87
N LEU A 178 1.54 -7.51 11.62
CA LEU A 178 2.06 -6.37 10.85
C LEU A 178 0.94 -5.36 10.55
N PHE A 179 -0.24 -5.82 10.12
CA PHE A 179 -1.37 -4.92 9.86
C PHE A 179 -1.93 -4.25 11.11
N VAL A 180 -1.94 -4.95 12.26
CA VAL A 180 -2.24 -4.34 13.57
C VAL A 180 -1.19 -3.28 13.92
N SER A 181 0.10 -3.56 13.74
CA SER A 181 1.17 -2.57 13.98
C SER A 181 1.06 -1.36 13.04
N MET A 182 0.68 -1.56 11.78
CA MET A 182 0.40 -0.49 10.82
C MET A 182 -0.82 0.34 11.27
N ALA A 183 -1.92 -0.29 11.68
CA ALA A 183 -3.11 0.37 12.22
C ALA A 183 -2.85 1.15 13.52
N GLY A 184 -1.88 0.71 14.33
CA GLY A 184 -1.37 1.44 15.49
C GLY A 184 -0.54 2.69 15.14
N SER A 185 -0.08 2.85 13.90
CA SER A 185 0.92 3.85 13.52
C SER A 185 0.48 5.31 13.77
N ALA A 186 1.44 6.13 14.20
CA ALA A 186 1.30 7.58 14.23
C ALA A 186 1.27 8.20 12.82
N ASP A 187 1.85 7.52 11.82
CA ASP A 187 1.75 7.92 10.41
C ASP A 187 0.36 7.59 9.88
N LYS A 188 -0.37 8.62 9.44
CA LYS A 188 -1.76 8.50 8.99
C LYS A 188 -1.92 7.80 7.64
N TYR A 189 -0.87 7.67 6.84
CA TYR A 189 -0.87 6.84 5.65
C TYR A 189 -0.76 5.37 6.04
N LEU A 190 0.28 5.00 6.81
CA LEU A 190 0.49 3.62 7.27
C LEU A 190 -0.71 3.11 8.10
N LYS A 191 -1.29 3.94 8.98
CA LYS A 191 -2.53 3.62 9.70
C LYS A 191 -3.69 3.33 8.75
N SER A 192 -3.92 4.18 7.74
CA SER A 192 -4.99 3.93 6.77
C SER A 192 -4.77 2.65 5.96
N ARG A 193 -3.51 2.26 5.70
CA ARG A 193 -3.19 0.99 5.01
C ARG A 193 -3.36 -0.23 5.92
N GLY A 194 -2.92 -0.19 7.17
CA GLY A 194 -3.19 -1.25 8.16
C GLY A 194 -4.69 -1.52 8.31
N ILE A 195 -5.51 -0.48 8.51
CA ILE A 195 -6.98 -0.60 8.57
C ILE A 195 -7.57 -1.15 7.26
N THR A 196 -6.99 -0.80 6.10
CA THR A 196 -7.44 -1.37 4.82
C THR A 196 -7.16 -2.89 4.78
N ALA A 197 -5.94 -3.34 5.12
CA ALA A 197 -5.58 -4.76 5.13
C ALA A 197 -6.42 -5.58 6.12
N LEU A 198 -6.71 -5.07 7.31
CA LEU A 198 -7.62 -5.75 8.26
C LEU A 198 -9.01 -5.96 7.66
N GLY A 199 -9.48 -5.05 6.79
CA GLY A 199 -10.70 -5.23 6.01
C GLY A 199 -10.60 -6.25 4.88
N VAL A 200 -9.42 -6.39 4.25
CA VAL A 200 -9.14 -7.42 3.23
C VAL A 200 -9.11 -8.80 3.87
N LEU A 201 -8.44 -8.96 5.02
CA LEU A 201 -8.43 -10.20 5.79
C LEU A 201 -9.83 -10.63 6.27
N CYS A 202 -10.77 -9.69 6.39
CA CYS A 202 -12.15 -9.97 6.75
C CYS A 202 -13.09 -10.15 5.55
N TRP A 203 -12.57 -10.14 4.31
CA TRP A 203 -13.38 -10.24 3.10
C TRP A 203 -14.40 -11.37 3.20
N THR A 204 -15.59 -11.11 2.70
CA THR A 204 -16.68 -12.09 2.66
C THR A 204 -17.48 -11.77 1.41
N GLU A 205 -17.40 -12.61 0.39
CA GLU A 205 -18.33 -12.47 -0.73
C GLU A 205 -19.77 -12.69 -0.23
N ARG A 206 -20.72 -11.87 -0.73
CA ARG A 206 -22.16 -12.10 -0.54
C ARG A 206 -22.82 -12.11 -1.93
N PRO A 207 -23.66 -13.10 -2.30
CA PRO A 207 -24.21 -13.24 -3.66
C PRO A 207 -25.04 -12.06 -4.20
N THR A 208 -25.44 -11.11 -3.35
CA THR A 208 -26.19 -9.90 -3.73
C THR A 208 -25.30 -8.69 -3.98
N TRP A 209 -23.98 -8.80 -3.77
CA TRP A 209 -23.02 -7.71 -3.94
C TRP A 209 -22.57 -7.58 -5.39
N LYS A 210 -22.46 -6.35 -5.90
CA LYS A 210 -21.74 -6.10 -7.15
C LYS A 210 -20.24 -6.25 -6.86
N SER A 211 -19.54 -7.05 -7.66
CA SER A 211 -18.22 -7.59 -7.31
C SER A 211 -17.18 -6.48 -7.06
N SER A 212 -17.09 -5.50 -7.96
CA SER A 212 -16.14 -4.40 -7.86
C SER A 212 -16.44 -3.42 -6.72
N ILE A 213 -15.48 -3.27 -5.82
CA ILE A 213 -15.48 -2.18 -4.84
C ILE A 213 -14.96 -0.91 -5.54
N VAL A 214 -15.64 0.23 -5.38
CA VAL A 214 -15.15 1.51 -5.94
C VAL A 214 -13.87 1.95 -5.22
N GLY A 215 -12.72 1.64 -5.82
CA GLY A 215 -11.40 1.96 -5.26
C GLY A 215 -10.51 0.77 -4.92
N PHE A 216 -10.92 -0.43 -5.32
CA PHE A 216 -10.11 -1.64 -5.24
C PHE A 216 -10.09 -2.29 -6.62
N ARG A 217 -8.87 -2.51 -7.15
CA ARG A 217 -8.65 -3.04 -8.51
C ARG A 217 -8.48 -4.56 -8.56
N PHE A 218 -8.45 -5.21 -7.40
CA PHE A 218 -8.41 -6.65 -7.27
C PHE A 218 -9.63 -7.11 -6.47
N GLU A 219 -10.13 -8.30 -6.82
CA GLU A 219 -11.07 -9.04 -5.99
C GLU A 219 -10.23 -9.83 -4.98
N PRO A 220 -10.41 -9.64 -3.66
CA PRO A 220 -9.75 -10.47 -2.67
C PRO A 220 -10.21 -11.93 -2.82
N GLY A 221 -9.29 -12.88 -2.68
CA GLY A 221 -9.69 -14.27 -2.47
C GLY A 221 -10.40 -14.44 -1.12
N ASP A 222 -11.09 -15.57 -0.93
CA ASP A 222 -11.66 -15.91 0.38
C ASP A 222 -10.56 -16.20 1.39
N VAL A 223 -10.23 -15.19 2.19
CA VAL A 223 -9.21 -15.27 3.24
C VAL A 223 -9.84 -15.82 4.53
N ALA A 224 -9.61 -17.10 4.81
CA ALA A 224 -10.11 -17.76 6.01
C ALA A 224 -9.36 -17.31 7.28
N ILE A 225 -9.88 -16.29 7.97
CA ILE A 225 -9.44 -15.91 9.33
C ILE A 225 -10.35 -16.52 10.42
N SER A 226 -9.77 -16.79 11.60
CA SER A 226 -10.54 -17.26 12.75
C SER A 226 -11.48 -16.18 13.29
N ALA A 227 -12.58 -16.60 13.94
CA ALA A 227 -13.56 -15.69 14.53
C ALA A 227 -12.94 -14.68 15.52
N ARG A 228 -11.87 -15.09 16.24
CA ARG A 228 -11.10 -14.22 17.14
C ARG A 228 -10.40 -13.09 16.37
N LEU A 229 -9.71 -13.42 15.27
CA LEU A 229 -9.07 -12.41 14.42
C LEU A 229 -10.11 -11.47 13.79
N ARG A 230 -11.27 -12.01 13.37
CA ARG A 230 -12.38 -11.20 12.83
C ARG A 230 -12.94 -10.21 13.86
N SER A 231 -13.05 -10.58 15.14
CA SER A 231 -13.43 -9.67 16.24
C SER A 231 -12.40 -8.54 16.40
N MET A 232 -11.10 -8.89 16.45
CA MET A 232 -10.03 -7.90 16.59
C MET A 232 -9.98 -6.93 15.39
N CYS A 233 -10.23 -7.42 14.16
CA CYS A 233 -10.42 -6.56 13.00
C CYS A 233 -11.63 -5.65 13.15
N HIS A 234 -12.79 -6.17 13.58
CA HIS A 234 -14.02 -5.40 13.77
C HIS A 234 -13.80 -4.24 14.74
N GLU A 235 -13.22 -4.50 15.91
CA GLU A 235 -12.84 -3.51 16.93
C GLU A 235 -11.93 -2.41 16.34
N LEU A 236 -10.82 -2.80 15.69
CA LEU A 236 -9.86 -1.85 15.12
C LEU A 236 -10.42 -1.03 13.95
N ILE A 237 -11.28 -1.62 13.12
CA ILE A 237 -11.97 -0.95 12.00
C ILE A 237 -13.04 0.01 12.53
N VAL A 238 -13.73 -0.36 13.62
CA VAL A 238 -14.70 0.50 14.30
C VAL A 238 -14.03 1.71 14.92
N ASP A 239 -12.96 1.55 15.70
CA ASP A 239 -12.22 2.66 16.30
C ASP A 239 -11.61 3.60 15.25
N ALA A 240 -11.18 3.04 14.12
CA ALA A 240 -10.66 3.80 12.98
C ALA A 240 -11.72 4.70 12.30
N ALA A 241 -13.02 4.41 12.46
CA ALA A 241 -14.09 5.26 11.95
C ALA A 241 -14.17 6.62 12.67
N ASP A 242 -13.60 6.75 13.87
CA ASP A 242 -13.60 7.99 14.67
C ASP A 242 -12.19 8.65 14.77
N ASP A 243 -11.16 8.13 14.08
CA ASP A 243 -9.83 8.76 14.05
C ASP A 243 -9.89 10.17 13.43
N ARG A 244 -9.18 11.13 14.03
CA ARG A 244 -9.11 12.53 13.59
C ARG A 244 -8.72 12.70 12.12
N SER A 245 -7.97 11.76 11.54
CA SER A 245 -7.59 11.78 10.12
C SER A 245 -8.67 11.20 9.21
N TYR A 246 -9.14 12.03 8.27
CA TYR A 246 -10.09 11.63 7.23
C TYR A 246 -9.67 10.38 6.44
N ARG A 247 -8.36 10.14 6.26
CA ARG A 247 -7.84 8.95 5.57
C ARG A 247 -8.20 7.67 6.30
N VAL A 248 -8.10 7.71 7.62
CA VAL A 248 -8.30 6.56 8.48
C VAL A 248 -9.80 6.25 8.56
N ARG A 249 -10.65 7.28 8.66
CA ARG A 249 -12.12 7.12 8.56
C ARG A 249 -12.58 6.62 7.18
N ALA A 250 -11.93 7.06 6.10
CA ALA A 250 -12.20 6.55 4.75
C ALA A 250 -11.74 5.09 4.60
N ALA A 251 -10.57 4.73 5.13
CA ALA A 251 -10.11 3.33 5.16
C ALA A 251 -11.02 2.45 6.03
N ALA A 252 -11.54 2.96 7.16
CA ALA A 252 -12.53 2.28 7.98
C ALA A 252 -13.84 2.03 7.21
N ALA A 253 -14.35 3.04 6.49
CA ALA A 253 -15.52 2.89 5.63
C ALA A 253 -15.30 1.82 4.53
N LEU A 254 -14.10 1.77 3.93
CA LEU A 254 -13.74 0.73 2.95
C LEU A 254 -13.72 -0.64 3.62
N ALA A 255 -13.03 -0.76 4.75
CA ALA A 255 -12.86 -2.00 5.50
C ALA A 255 -14.19 -2.56 6.01
N MET A 256 -15.12 -1.72 6.47
CA MET A 256 -16.50 -2.12 6.80
C MET A 256 -17.27 -2.67 5.59
N GLY A 257 -17.09 -2.06 4.41
CA GLY A 257 -17.71 -2.52 3.14
C GLY A 257 -17.08 -3.80 2.55
N MET A 258 -15.83 -4.09 2.89
CA MET A 258 -15.15 -5.35 2.54
C MET A 258 -15.50 -6.46 3.52
N ALA A 259 -15.45 -6.17 4.83
CA ALA A 259 -15.61 -7.12 5.92
C ALA A 259 -17.06 -7.57 6.16
N GLY A 260 -18.05 -6.79 5.69
CA GLY A 260 -19.45 -7.17 5.77
C GLY A 260 -19.98 -7.32 7.19
N PHE A 261 -19.50 -6.54 8.16
CA PHE A 261 -20.03 -6.57 9.54
C PHE A 261 -21.49 -6.10 9.56
N ASP A 262 -22.35 -6.75 10.37
CA ASP A 262 -23.78 -6.46 10.33
C ASP A 262 -24.17 -5.12 10.98
N ASP A 263 -23.30 -4.52 11.81
CA ASP A 263 -23.46 -3.15 12.34
C ASP A 263 -22.91 -2.06 11.40
N ALA A 264 -22.22 -2.44 10.32
CA ALA A 264 -21.60 -1.50 9.38
C ALA A 264 -22.60 -0.52 8.74
N PRO A 265 -23.82 -0.90 8.30
CA PRO A 265 -24.74 0.04 7.64
C PRO A 265 -25.06 1.28 8.48
N GLU A 266 -25.21 1.14 9.80
CA GLU A 266 -25.50 2.28 10.68
C GLU A 266 -24.29 3.22 10.79
N ARG A 267 -23.08 2.67 10.97
CA ARG A 267 -21.83 3.44 11.03
C ARG A 267 -21.53 4.16 9.72
N LEU A 268 -21.73 3.47 8.58
CA LEU A 268 -21.55 4.05 7.26
C LEU A 268 -22.55 5.20 7.00
N GLN A 269 -23.79 5.12 7.49
CA GLN A 269 -24.75 6.22 7.44
C GLN A 269 -24.34 7.44 8.29
N ARG A 270 -23.58 7.24 9.38
CA ARG A 270 -22.93 8.33 10.12
C ARG A 270 -21.78 8.94 9.30
N LEU A 271 -20.93 8.10 8.68
CA LEU A 271 -19.79 8.52 7.84
C LEU A 271 -20.20 9.22 6.53
N LEU A 272 -21.40 8.97 5.99
CA LEU A 272 -22.01 9.79 4.92
C LEU A 272 -22.19 11.27 5.31
N ARG A 273 -22.12 11.62 6.60
CA ARG A 273 -22.27 12.99 7.12
C ARG A 273 -20.93 13.65 7.47
N ASP A 274 -19.80 12.97 7.22
CA ASP A 274 -18.44 13.49 7.46
C ASP A 274 -18.20 14.85 6.78
N LYS A 275 -17.37 15.71 7.36
CA LYS A 275 -17.15 17.10 6.91
C LYS A 275 -15.79 17.35 6.24
N ALA A 276 -14.91 16.36 6.18
CA ALA A 276 -13.64 16.48 5.49
C ALA A 276 -13.83 16.52 3.98
N TYR A 277 -13.04 17.36 3.30
CA TYR A 277 -13.05 17.46 1.84
C TYR A 277 -11.67 17.83 1.29
N LEU A 278 -11.45 17.49 0.02
CA LEU A 278 -10.38 18.10 -0.78
C LEU A 278 -10.99 19.15 -1.70
N SER A 279 -10.26 20.23 -1.92
CA SER A 279 -10.66 21.30 -2.83
C SER A 279 -9.54 21.58 -3.83
N TYR A 280 -9.85 21.36 -5.10
CA TYR A 280 -8.95 21.64 -6.22
C TYR A 280 -9.39 22.93 -6.91
N ALA A 281 -8.44 23.67 -7.50
CA ALA A 281 -8.79 24.79 -8.37
C ALA A 281 -9.40 24.25 -9.67
N GLY A 282 -10.53 24.82 -10.11
CA GLY A 282 -11.02 24.59 -11.47
C GLY A 282 -10.23 25.41 -12.49
N SER A 283 -10.57 25.22 -13.78
CA SER A 283 -10.02 25.99 -14.90
C SER A 283 -10.33 27.49 -14.84
N GLU A 284 -11.52 27.86 -14.34
CA GLU A 284 -11.93 29.26 -14.17
C GLU A 284 -11.82 29.74 -12.71
N LYS A 285 -11.54 31.04 -12.54
CA LYS A 285 -11.50 31.71 -11.24
C LYS A 285 -12.87 31.66 -10.56
N GLY A 286 -12.94 30.98 -9.40
CA GLY A 286 -14.16 30.84 -8.60
C GLY A 286 -14.75 29.42 -8.60
N ILE A 287 -14.38 28.59 -9.59
CA ILE A 287 -14.72 27.17 -9.59
C ILE A 287 -13.82 26.42 -8.60
N ARG A 288 -14.41 25.46 -7.87
CA ARG A 288 -13.67 24.40 -7.18
C ARG A 288 -14.28 23.03 -7.45
N GLN A 289 -13.44 22.04 -7.70
CA GLN A 289 -13.83 20.63 -7.59
C GLN A 289 -13.76 20.22 -6.11
N ILE A 290 -14.81 19.61 -5.59
CA ILE A 290 -14.94 19.16 -4.19
C ILE A 290 -15.22 17.65 -4.13
N VAL A 291 -14.33 16.87 -3.51
CA VAL A 291 -14.51 15.41 -3.21
C VAL A 291 -14.79 15.46 -1.68
N PHE A 292 -15.80 14.73 -1.18
CA PHE A 292 -15.91 14.31 0.24
C PHE A 292 -15.48 12.85 0.39
N PRO A 293 -14.30 12.54 0.96
CA PRO A 293 -13.61 11.26 0.69
C PRO A 293 -14.23 10.14 1.50
N VAL A 294 -14.43 10.39 2.80
CA VAL A 294 -15.12 9.50 3.73
C VAL A 294 -16.54 9.19 3.23
N ARG A 295 -17.26 10.19 2.70
CA ARG A 295 -18.61 10.00 2.14
C ARG A 295 -18.59 9.17 0.86
N ALA A 296 -17.62 9.37 -0.03
CA ALA A 296 -17.50 8.59 -1.27
C ALA A 296 -17.28 7.10 -0.97
N THR A 297 -16.36 6.80 -0.04
CA THR A 297 -16.12 5.43 0.38
C THR A 297 -17.30 4.84 1.16
N ALA A 298 -17.93 5.62 2.06
CA ALA A 298 -19.11 5.16 2.80
C ALA A 298 -20.33 4.91 1.88
N ALA A 299 -20.51 5.71 0.83
CA ALA A 299 -21.55 5.49 -0.18
C ALA A 299 -21.30 4.21 -0.98
N ALA A 300 -20.07 3.98 -1.44
CA ALA A 300 -19.70 2.75 -2.15
C ALA A 300 -19.86 1.49 -1.28
N ALA A 301 -19.50 1.58 0.01
CA ALA A 301 -19.73 0.50 0.98
C ALA A 301 -21.24 0.23 1.18
N LEU A 302 -22.05 1.28 1.41
CA LEU A 302 -23.51 1.14 1.59
C LEU A 302 -24.22 0.53 0.38
N GLN A 303 -23.77 0.85 -0.84
CA GLN A 303 -24.31 0.25 -2.07
C GLN A 303 -24.10 -1.27 -2.13
N ARG A 304 -23.03 -1.81 -1.52
CA ARG A 304 -22.85 -3.28 -1.38
C ARG A 304 -23.91 -3.86 -0.45
N PHE A 305 -24.17 -3.24 0.70
CA PHE A 305 -25.28 -3.58 1.60
C PHE A 305 -26.69 -3.29 1.01
N GLY A 306 -26.82 -2.88 -0.25
CA GLY A 306 -28.09 -2.62 -0.93
C GLY A 306 -28.71 -1.24 -0.63
N TYR A 307 -28.04 -0.38 0.13
CA TYR A 307 -28.54 0.96 0.46
C TYR A 307 -28.13 1.99 -0.61
N PRO A 308 -29.07 2.67 -1.28
CA PRO A 308 -28.75 3.73 -2.22
C PRO A 308 -28.15 4.93 -1.48
N ALA A 309 -26.92 5.30 -1.83
CA ALA A 309 -26.16 6.36 -1.17
C ALA A 309 -25.37 7.18 -2.19
N THR A 310 -25.25 8.50 -1.94
CA THR A 310 -24.46 9.44 -2.76
C THR A 310 -23.47 10.21 -1.88
N ALA A 311 -22.30 10.53 -2.44
CA ALA A 311 -21.22 11.20 -1.72
C ALA A 311 -21.42 12.71 -1.53
N GLY A 312 -22.17 13.34 -2.45
CA GLY A 312 -22.09 14.78 -2.70
C GLY A 312 -20.72 15.20 -3.28
N GLY A 313 -20.53 16.51 -3.46
CA GLY A 313 -19.35 17.07 -4.12
C GLY A 313 -19.60 17.38 -5.60
N GLY A 314 -18.53 17.47 -6.38
CA GLY A 314 -18.54 17.85 -7.80
C GLY A 314 -17.93 19.24 -8.06
N VAL A 315 -18.18 19.76 -9.26
CA VAL A 315 -17.71 21.08 -9.73
C VAL A 315 -18.68 22.14 -9.23
N LEU A 316 -18.28 22.93 -8.22
CA LEU A 316 -19.16 23.88 -7.54
C LEU A 316 -18.72 25.34 -7.76
N ARG A 317 -19.70 26.24 -7.87
CA ARG A 317 -19.47 27.70 -7.93
C ARG A 317 -20.10 28.42 -6.73
N ASP A 318 -19.57 29.61 -6.41
CA ASP A 318 -20.10 30.60 -5.47
C ASP A 318 -20.93 30.10 -4.27
N LYS A 319 -22.27 30.08 -4.39
CA LYS A 319 -23.20 29.75 -3.30
C LYS A 319 -23.17 28.27 -2.96
N GLU A 320 -23.03 27.40 -3.96
CA GLU A 320 -22.97 25.94 -3.80
C GLU A 320 -21.66 25.56 -3.09
N LEU A 321 -20.55 26.16 -3.53
CA LEU A 321 -19.25 26.01 -2.90
C LEU A 321 -19.29 26.46 -1.44
N LYS A 322 -19.88 27.63 -1.15
CA LYS A 322 -20.08 28.11 0.24
C LYS A 322 -21.01 27.21 1.06
N ALA A 323 -22.00 26.56 0.45
CA ALA A 323 -22.89 25.63 1.13
C ALA A 323 -22.19 24.29 1.45
N ALA A 324 -21.53 23.69 0.47
CA ALA A 324 -20.79 22.43 0.62
C ALA A 324 -19.65 22.53 1.63
N THR A 325 -19.00 23.69 1.72
CA THR A 325 -17.90 23.95 2.67
C THR A 325 -18.37 24.49 4.03
N ARG A 326 -19.68 24.71 4.23
CA ARG A 326 -20.22 25.36 5.43
C ARG A 326 -19.97 24.54 6.70
N GLY A 327 -19.02 25.01 7.53
CA GLY A 327 -18.63 24.34 8.77
C GLY A 327 -17.55 23.26 8.61
N GLY A 328 -17.00 23.07 7.39
CA GLY A 328 -15.83 22.23 7.17
C GLY A 328 -14.54 23.03 7.41
N LYS A 329 -14.00 22.98 8.63
CA LYS A 329 -12.61 23.40 8.89
C LYS A 329 -11.58 22.39 8.37
N ASP A 330 -12.04 21.21 7.99
CA ASP A 330 -11.24 20.04 7.60
C ASP A 330 -10.82 20.06 6.12
N VAL A 331 -10.32 21.21 5.65
CA VAL A 331 -9.64 21.32 4.35
C VAL A 331 -8.28 20.62 4.45
N THR A 332 -8.13 19.48 3.80
CA THR A 332 -6.93 18.65 3.99
C THR A 332 -5.90 18.90 2.90
N HIS A 333 -4.92 19.78 3.19
CA HIS A 333 -3.83 20.18 2.29
C HIS A 333 -2.75 19.11 2.03
N ASP A 334 -3.13 17.84 2.16
CA ASP A 334 -2.23 16.69 2.20
C ASP A 334 -1.49 16.45 0.86
N THR A 335 -1.91 17.09 -0.24
CA THR A 335 -1.27 16.98 -1.56
C THR A 335 0.19 17.46 -1.62
N LYS A 336 0.69 18.22 -0.63
CA LYS A 336 2.07 18.69 -0.60
C LYS A 336 3.06 17.61 -0.13
N GLY A 337 3.92 17.15 -1.04
CA GLY A 337 5.20 16.51 -0.71
C GLY A 337 5.29 14.98 -0.86
N LEU A 338 4.20 14.28 -1.18
CA LEU A 338 4.20 12.84 -1.44
C LEU A 338 4.20 12.56 -2.96
N LYS A 339 5.20 11.81 -3.45
CA LYS A 339 5.30 11.35 -4.85
C LYS A 339 4.28 10.23 -5.15
N ARG A 340 2.98 10.57 -5.12
CA ARG A 340 1.87 9.60 -5.23
C ARG A 340 1.76 8.84 -6.56
N GLY A 341 2.43 9.30 -7.61
CA GLY A 341 2.42 8.65 -8.92
C GLY A 341 3.21 7.34 -9.03
N MET A 342 3.67 6.74 -7.91
CA MET A 342 4.59 5.60 -7.94
C MET A 342 4.02 4.26 -7.47
N SER A 343 2.79 4.15 -6.92
CA SER A 343 2.33 2.85 -6.39
C SER A 343 0.83 2.60 -6.23
N SER A 344 0.01 3.62 -5.92
CA SER A 344 -1.33 3.35 -5.38
C SER A 344 -2.35 2.92 -6.45
N ASP A 345 -2.41 1.62 -6.74
CA ASP A 345 -3.56 0.96 -7.36
C ASP A 345 -4.71 0.76 -6.38
N ILE A 346 -4.41 0.78 -5.07
CA ILE A 346 -5.35 1.20 -4.02
C ILE A 346 -5.52 2.73 -4.06
N ARG A 347 -5.88 3.22 -5.26
CA ARG A 347 -6.53 4.49 -5.51
C ARG A 347 -8.00 4.28 -5.18
N PHE A 348 -8.53 4.98 -4.18
CA PHE A 348 -9.96 5.24 -4.11
C PHE A 348 -10.35 5.87 -5.47
N HIS A 349 -11.12 5.16 -6.29
CA HIS A 349 -11.05 5.31 -7.75
C HIS A 349 -11.65 6.64 -8.24
N ASN A 350 -11.13 7.15 -9.37
CA ASN A 350 -11.76 8.16 -10.23
C ASN A 350 -12.24 9.45 -9.54
N TRP A 351 -11.29 10.16 -8.94
CA TRP A 351 -11.39 11.60 -8.70
C TRP A 351 -10.51 12.44 -9.63
N GLU A 352 -9.73 11.79 -10.49
CA GLU A 352 -9.16 12.40 -11.69
C GLU A 352 -10.32 12.59 -12.69
N TRP A 353 -10.76 13.85 -12.80
CA TRP A 353 -11.68 14.41 -13.81
C TRP A 353 -10.99 15.63 -14.43
#